data_AF-A0A831YW38-F1
#
_entry.id   AF-A0A831YW38-F1
#
_cell.length_a   1.000
_cell.length_b   1.000
_cell.length_c   1.000
_cell.angle_alpha   90.00
_cell.angle_beta   90.00
_cell.angle_gamma   90.00
#
_symmetry.space_group_name_H-M   'P 1'
#
loop_
_entity.id
_entity.type
_entity.pdbx_description
1 polymer ?
#
loop_
_entity_poly.entity_id
_entity_poly.type
_entity_poly.pdbx_seq_one_letter_code
_entity_poly.pdbx_strand_id
1 'polypeptide(L)' 'MMGNGWFWGHMGFGWFIWLIILAVFVWLVVQIASRNRSGGEGSTRTETPLEILKKRYARGEISKEEFERMKNDLME' A
#
# COMPACT_ATOMS: atom_id res chain seq x y z
N MET A 1 -2.76 -2.08 -48.96
CA MET A 1 -1.84 -2.73 -47.99
C MET A 1 -1.45 -1.71 -46.94
N MET A 2 -2.20 -1.57 -45.85
CA MET A 2 -1.83 -0.76 -44.69
C MET A 2 -2.65 -1.29 -43.49
N GLY A 3 -2.06 -2.17 -42.69
CA GLY A 3 -2.82 -2.82 -41.62
C GLY A 3 -2.00 -3.51 -40.53
N ASN A 4 -0.69 -3.25 -40.44
CA ASN A 4 0.17 -3.95 -39.47
C ASN A 4 0.94 -3.01 -38.52
N GLY A 5 0.74 -1.69 -38.58
CA GLY A 5 1.42 -0.74 -37.69
C GLY A 5 0.82 -0.63 -36.29
N TRP A 6 -0.47 -0.97 -36.13
CA TRP A 6 -1.19 -0.85 -34.86
C TRP A 6 -0.87 -2.00 -33.88
N PHE A 7 -0.54 -3.18 -34.41
CA PHE A 7 -0.23 -4.37 -33.59
C PHE A 7 1.16 -4.29 -32.92
N TRP A 8 2.12 -3.64 -33.58
CA TRP A 8 3.45 -3.40 -33.01
C TRP A 8 3.49 -2.28 -31.97
N GLY A 9 2.59 -1.29 -32.07
CA GLY A 9 2.46 -0.22 -31.05
C GLY A 9 1.87 -0.73 -29.73
N HIS A 10 0.93 -1.69 -29.79
CA HIS A 10 0.26 -2.24 -28.61
C HIS A 10 1.14 -3.10 -27.70
N MET A 11 2.21 -3.71 -28.23
CA MET A 11 3.13 -4.53 -27.43
C MET A 11 3.95 -3.67 -26.45
N GLY A 12 4.25 -2.41 -26.81
CA GLY A 12 4.89 -1.43 -25.92
C GLY A 12 3.87 -0.61 -25.11
N PHE A 13 2.74 -0.24 -25.70
CA PHE A 13 1.73 0.60 -25.03
C PHE A 13 0.99 -0.10 -23.88
N GLY A 14 0.85 -1.43 -23.93
CA GLY A 14 0.21 -2.18 -22.85
C GLY A 14 0.94 -2.02 -21.51
N TRP A 15 2.28 -2.03 -21.52
CA TRP A 15 3.10 -1.85 -20.32
C TRP A 15 2.93 -0.45 -19.71
N PHE A 16 2.78 0.58 -20.55
CA PHE A 16 2.59 1.95 -20.08
C PHE A 16 1.24 2.11 -19.35
N ILE A 17 0.19 1.44 -19.82
CA ILE A 17 -1.10 1.42 -19.13
C ILE A 17 -0.96 0.78 -17.74
N TRP A 18 -0.23 -0.34 -17.65
CA TRP A 18 0.06 -0.97 -16.35
C TRP A 18 0.87 -0.07 -15.42
N LEU A 19 1.87 0.66 -15.93
CA LEU A 19 2.60 1.65 -15.15
C LEU A 19 1.72 2.78 -14.63
N ILE A 20 0.80 3.27 -15.46
CA ILE A 20 -0.14 4.34 -15.04
C ILE A 20 -1.06 3.82 -13.95
N ILE A 21 -1.62 2.61 -14.12
CA ILE A 21 -2.46 1.97 -13.10
C ILE A 21 -1.69 1.78 -11.80
N LEU A 22 -0.44 1.31 -11.88
CA LEU A 22 0.43 1.13 -10.71
C LEU A 22 0.73 2.46 -10.03
N ALA A 23 1.05 3.51 -10.80
CA ALA A 23 1.32 4.83 -10.27
C ALA A 23 0.09 5.41 -9.55
N VAL A 24 -1.11 5.25 -10.13
CA VAL A 24 -2.38 5.67 -9.52
C VAL A 24 -2.66 4.87 -8.25
N PHE A 25 -2.43 3.55 -8.27
CA PHE A 25 -2.61 2.69 -7.11
C PHE A 25 -1.67 3.08 -5.96
N VAL A 26 -0.38 3.27 -6.26
CA VAL A 26 0.62 3.74 -5.29
C VAL A 26 0.25 5.11 -4.75
N TRP A 27 -0.14 6.05 -5.61
CA TRP A 27 -0.59 7.38 -5.19
C TRP A 27 -1.80 7.32 -4.26
N LEU A 28 -2.78 6.45 -4.55
CA LEU A 28 -3.98 6.28 -3.74
C LEU A 28 -3.67 5.67 -2.37
N VAL A 29 -2.80 4.65 -2.34
CA VAL A 29 -2.31 4.05 -1.09
C VAL A 29 -1.50 5.06 -0.28
N VAL A 30 -0.60 5.82 -0.92
CA VAL A 30 0.19 6.87 -0.27
C VAL A 30 -0.71 7.99 0.23
N GLN A 31 -1.76 8.39 -0.49
CA GLN A 31 -2.71 9.43 -0.07
C GLN A 31 -3.52 9.00 1.15
N ILE A 32 -3.93 7.73 1.21
CA ILE A 32 -4.64 7.18 2.37
C ILE A 32 -3.68 7.02 3.56
N ALA A 33 -2.46 6.54 3.30
CA ALA A 33 -1.42 6.40 4.33
C ALA A 33 -0.89 7.74 4.81
N SER A 34 -0.81 8.76 3.96
CA SER A 34 -0.33 10.11 4.26
C SER A 34 -1.40 10.91 5.00
N ARG A 35 -2.68 10.75 4.69
CA ARG A 35 -3.78 11.30 5.51
C ARG A 35 -3.75 10.79 6.95
N ASN A 36 -3.21 9.59 7.17
CA ASN A 36 -2.96 9.04 8.50
C ASN A 36 -1.61 9.48 9.12
N ARG A 37 -0.78 10.22 8.37
CA ARG A 37 0.51 10.79 8.77
C ARG A 37 0.55 12.33 8.78
N SER A 38 -0.48 13.02 8.29
CA SER A 38 -0.60 14.49 8.31
C SER A 38 -0.83 15.09 9.71
N GLY A 39 -0.51 14.35 10.77
CA GLY A 39 -0.56 14.81 12.15
C GLY A 39 0.80 14.75 12.86
N GLY A 40 1.91 14.83 12.13
CA GLY A 40 3.23 14.68 12.76
C GLY A 40 4.40 15.17 11.93
N GLU A 41 4.41 16.46 11.60
CA GLU A 41 5.69 17.16 11.45
C GLU A 41 6.32 17.24 12.85
N GLY A 42 7.42 16.50 13.06
CA GLY A 42 8.26 16.64 14.25
C GLY A 42 8.17 15.50 15.27
N SER A 43 9.33 14.90 15.53
CA SER A 43 9.72 14.23 16.78
C SER A 43 9.34 12.75 16.95
N THR A 44 10.31 11.88 16.68
CA THR A 44 10.77 10.83 17.61
C THR A 44 9.69 10.07 18.39
N ARG A 45 8.76 9.38 17.71
CA ARG A 45 7.84 8.45 18.39
C ARG A 45 8.10 7.04 17.91
N THR A 46 8.79 6.28 18.75
CA THR A 46 8.75 4.83 18.87
C THR A 46 7.44 4.30 18.28
N GLU A 47 7.50 3.60 17.13
CA GLU A 47 6.31 2.96 16.56
C GLU A 47 5.63 2.20 17.69
N THR A 48 4.40 2.57 18.02
CA THR A 48 3.71 1.93 19.15
C THR A 48 3.56 0.44 18.84
N PRO A 49 3.66 -0.47 19.83
CA PRO A 49 3.53 -1.90 19.59
C PRO A 49 2.27 -2.26 18.77
N LEU A 50 1.20 -1.48 18.98
CA LEU A 50 -0.08 -1.56 18.28
C LEU A 50 0.01 -1.19 16.79
N GLU A 51 0.82 -0.18 16.43
CA GLU A 51 1.08 0.19 15.02
C GLU A 51 1.92 -0.87 14.29
N ILE A 52 2.91 -1.45 14.98
CA ILE A 52 3.71 -2.57 14.44
C ILE A 52 2.79 -3.77 14.17
N LEU A 53 1.88 -4.06 15.09
CA LEU A 53 0.90 -5.13 14.98
C LEU A 53 -0.02 -4.95 13.76
N LYS A 54 -0.56 -3.74 13.61
CA LYS A 54 -1.45 -3.38 12.49
C LYS A 54 -0.73 -3.50 11.15
N LYS A 55 0.56 -3.17 11.11
CA LYS A 55 1.42 -3.28 9.92
C LYS A 55 1.69 -4.73 9.52
N ARG A 56 1.88 -5.65 10.48
CA ARG A 56 2.05 -7.09 10.22
C ARG A 56 0.74 -7.75 9.77
N TYR A 57 -0.39 -7.35 10.37
CA TYR A 57 -1.71 -7.80 9.92
C TYR A 57 -2.01 -7.36 8.48
N ALA A 58 -1.71 -6.09 8.15
CA ALA A 58 -1.87 -5.58 6.79
C ALA A 58 -0.94 -6.25 5.75
N ARG A 59 0.20 -6.80 6.20
CA ARG A 59 1.09 -7.62 5.36
C ARG A 59 0.65 -9.09 5.24
N GLY A 60 -0.37 -9.50 6.01
CA GLY A 60 -0.82 -10.90 6.06
C GLY A 60 0.14 -11.83 6.80
N GLU A 61 1.09 -11.28 7.57
CA GLU A 61 2.06 -12.06 8.34
C GLU A 61 1.46 -12.65 9.63
N ILE A 62 0.32 -12.10 10.08
CA ILE A 62 -0.43 -12.58 11.23
C ILE A 62 -1.92 -12.67 10.88
N SER A 63 -2.59 -13.67 11.41
CA SER A 63 -4.03 -13.86 11.28
C SER A 63 -4.81 -12.84 12.11
N LYS A 64 -6.11 -12.70 11.81
CA LYS A 64 -7.01 -11.81 12.58
C LYS A 64 -7.10 -12.21 14.05
N GLU A 65 -7.09 -13.51 14.33
CA GLU A 65 -7.12 -14.05 15.70
C GLU A 65 -5.86 -13.64 16.48
N GLU A 66 -4.68 -13.74 15.86
CA GLU A 66 -3.41 -13.33 16.48
C GLU A 66 -3.35 -11.83 16.73
N PHE A 67 -3.83 -11.02 15.77
CA PHE A 67 -3.93 -9.57 15.93
C PHE A 67 -4.82 -9.18 17.13
N GLU A 68 -6.00 -9.79 17.26
CA GLU A 68 -6.90 -9.48 18.37
C GLU A 68 -6.34 -9.92 19.72
N ARG A 69 -5.67 -11.08 19.81
CA ARG A 69 -5.01 -11.50 21.06
C ARG A 69 -3.94 -10.52 21.52
N MET A 70 -3.02 -10.14 20.63
CA MET A 70 -1.92 -9.22 20.95
C MET A 70 -2.41 -7.78 21.18
N LYS A 71 -3.48 -7.36 20.51
CA LYS A 71 -4.10 -6.05 20.75
C LYS A 71 -4.72 -5.99 22.15
N ASN A 72 -5.40 -7.04 22.60
CA ASN A 72 -5.98 -7.09 23.94
C ASN A 72 -4.89 -7.11 25.03
N ASP A 73 -3.82 -7.87 24.83
CA ASP A 73 -2.66 -7.91 25.73
C ASP A 73 -1.98 -6.53 25.90
N LEU A 74 -1.94 -5.73 24.82
CA LEU A 74 -1.38 -4.37 24.85
C LEU A 74 -2.33 -3.31 25.45
N MET A 75 -3.60 -3.64 25.68
CA MET A 75 -4.60 -2.74 26.26
C MET A 75 -4.87 -3.02 27.75
N GLU A 76 -4.32 -4.12 28.29
CA GLU A 76 -4.35 -4.50 29.70
C GLU A 76 -3.16 -3.90 30.46
#